data_AF-A0A0M3I357-F1
#
_entry.id   AF-A0A0M3I357-F1
#
_cell.length_a   1.000
_cell.length_b   1.000
_cell.length_c   1.000
_cell.angle_alpha   90.00
_cell.angle_beta   90.00
_cell.angle_gamma   90.00
#
_symmetry.space_group_name_H-M   'P 1'
#
loop_
_entity.id
_entity.type
_entity.pdbx_description
1 polymer ?
#
loop_
_entity_poly.entity_id
_entity_poly.type
_entity_poly.pdbx_seq_one_letter_code
_entity_poly.pdbx_strand_id
1 'polypeptide(L)'
;LQNNDIRKELNSIKKICANHEALCRSFTKWKADIDENNDIRKELNSIKKICANHEALCRSFTKWKADIDENNAQLEILSETMESLRNRHRKIRDQLSRKPVDANTIAELQKEIEHVESQVDIWMKELAEINEARTNLDVEFIRLRSKLQRSMTNIEVANIDFDRIERLHRDTWKNFLHKNANLP
;
A
#
# COMPACT_ATOMS: atom_id res chain seq x y z
N LEU A 1 76.42 35.05 8.18
CA LEU A 1 75.93 33.83 7.49
C LEU A 1 74.78 33.16 8.26
N GLN A 2 74.92 32.96 9.57
CA GLN A 2 73.94 32.29 10.45
C GLN A 2 72.51 32.87 10.46
N ASN A 3 72.33 34.19 10.31
CA ASN A 3 71.02 34.85 10.36
C ASN A 3 70.17 34.64 9.07
N ASN A 4 70.82 34.35 7.94
CA ASN A 4 70.12 34.07 6.68
C ASN A 4 69.57 32.64 6.61
N ASP A 5 70.25 31.67 7.23
CA ASP A 5 69.77 30.29 7.30
C ASP A 5 68.57 30.18 8.24
N ILE A 6 68.60 30.83 9.41
CA ILE A 6 67.46 30.91 10.32
C ILE A 6 66.23 31.50 9.60
N ARG A 7 66.41 32.55 8.79
CA ARG A 7 65.32 33.19 8.04
C ARG A 7 64.72 32.26 6.97
N LYS A 8 65.57 31.46 6.29
CA LYS A 8 65.12 30.47 5.31
C LYS A 8 64.34 29.35 5.99
N GLU A 9 64.83 28.83 7.11
CA GLU A 9 64.13 27.80 7.88
C GLU A 9 62.77 28.31 8.39
N LEU A 10 62.72 29.54 8.91
CA LEU A 10 61.49 30.13 9.40
C LEU A 10 60.44 30.35 8.30
N ASN A 11 60.88 30.65 7.07
CA ASN A 11 60.00 30.73 5.90
C ASN A 11 59.51 29.35 5.44
N SER A 12 60.38 28.33 5.49
CA SER A 12 59.98 26.94 5.21
C SER A 12 58.95 26.43 6.21
N ILE A 13 59.15 26.70 7.51
CA ILE A 13 58.20 26.35 8.57
C ILE A 13 56.86 27.08 8.34
N LYS A 14 56.86 28.38 8.04
CA LYS A 14 55.64 29.12 7.70
C LYS A 14 54.88 28.52 6.52
N LYS A 15 55.59 28.11 5.47
CA LYS A 15 54.99 27.45 4.31
C LYS A 15 54.38 26.10 4.68
N ILE A 16 55.06 25.31 5.52
CA ILE A 16 54.56 24.03 6.03
C ILE A 16 53.30 24.26 6.88
N CYS A 17 53.30 25.24 7.78
CA CYS A 17 52.13 25.59 8.59
C CYS A 17 50.93 26.02 7.74
N ALA A 18 51.14 26.87 6.73
CA ALA A 18 50.08 27.30 5.83
C ALA A 18 49.50 26.12 5.01
N ASN A 19 50.36 25.22 4.55
CA ASN A 19 49.94 24.00 3.85
C ASN A 19 49.16 23.06 4.77
N HIS A 20 49.61 22.89 6.02
CA HIS A 20 48.91 22.08 7.02
C HIS A 20 47.51 22.64 7.32
N GLU A 21 47.39 23.96 7.49
CA GLU A 21 46.10 24.63 7.72
C GLU A 21 45.15 24.46 6.51
N ALA A 22 45.67 24.56 5.29
CA ALA A 22 44.90 24.30 4.07
C ALA A 22 44.41 22.84 4.00
N LEU A 23 45.26 21.89 4.38
CA LEU A 23 44.92 20.46 4.41
C LEU A 23 43.84 20.17 5.48
N CYS A 24 43.97 20.74 6.67
CA CYS A 24 42.95 20.62 7.73
C CYS A 24 41.60 21.18 7.28
N ARG A 25 41.57 22.35 6.63
CA ARG A 25 40.33 22.92 6.08
C ARG A 25 39.69 22.00 5.03
N SER A 26 40.49 21.45 4.12
CA SER A 26 40.01 20.50 3.11
C SER A 26 39.46 19.21 3.73
N PHE A 27 40.11 18.69 4.78
CA PHE A 27 39.65 17.49 5.48
C PHE A 27 38.33 17.71 6.22
N THR A 28 38.19 18.83 6.96
CA THR A 28 36.94 19.18 7.65
C THR A 28 35.78 19.32 6.65
N LYS A 29 36.05 19.92 5.49
CA LYS A 29 35.06 20.05 4.42
C LYS A 29 34.65 18.69 3.84
N TRP A 30 35.62 17.85 3.49
CA TRP A 30 35.35 16.49 2.99
C TRP A 30 34.54 15.66 3.99
N LYS A 31 34.85 15.78 5.28
CA LYS A 31 34.09 15.11 6.33
C LYS A 31 32.63 15.59 6.37
N ALA A 32 32.39 16.89 6.30
CA ALA A 32 31.03 17.45 6.23
C ALA A 32 30.27 16.97 4.98
N ASP A 33 30.93 16.96 3.81
CA ASP A 33 30.34 16.48 2.55
C ASP A 33 29.96 14.97 2.62
N ILE A 34 30.74 14.15 3.33
CA ILE A 34 30.44 12.73 3.58
C ILE A 34 29.25 12.56 4.53
N ASP A 35 29.19 13.33 5.60
CA ASP A 35 28.11 13.25 6.59
C ASP A 35 26.77 13.64 5.94
N GLU A 36 26.74 14.69 5.12
CA GLU A 36 25.57 15.09 4.34
C GLU A 36 25.11 13.99 3.35
N ASN A 37 26.05 13.34 2.65
CA ASN A 37 25.73 12.24 1.73
C ASN A 37 25.14 11.02 2.46
N ASN A 38 25.67 10.70 3.64
CA ASN A 38 25.12 9.65 4.48
C ASN A 38 23.69 9.95 4.93
N ASP A 39 23.37 11.21 5.23
CA ASP A 39 22.02 11.62 5.62
C ASP A 39 21.05 11.59 4.43
N ILE A 40 21.45 12.05 3.24
CA ILE A 40 20.66 11.89 2.01
C ILE A 40 20.35 10.41 1.72
N ARG A 41 21.35 9.52 1.89
CA ARG A 41 21.16 8.07 1.70
C ARG A 41 20.16 7.49 2.70
N LYS A 42 20.16 7.95 3.95
CA LYS A 42 19.17 7.52 4.96
C LYS A 42 17.77 7.99 4.58
N GLU A 43 17.61 9.26 4.19
CA GLU A 43 16.32 9.81 3.75
C GLU A 43 15.77 9.03 2.54
N LEU A 44 16.60 8.77 1.52
CA LEU A 44 16.21 7.98 0.34
C LEU A 44 15.79 6.55 0.71
N ASN A 45 16.49 5.91 1.65
CA ASN A 45 16.10 4.58 2.14
C ASN A 45 14.77 4.61 2.91
N SER A 46 14.48 5.69 3.62
CA SER A 46 13.19 5.91 4.27
C SER A 46 12.06 6.02 3.24
N ILE A 47 12.25 6.86 2.21
CA ILE A 47 11.31 7.03 1.09
C ILE A 47 11.03 5.68 0.41
N LYS A 48 12.08 4.89 0.11
CA LYS A 48 11.92 3.54 -0.47
C LYS A 48 11.02 2.63 0.38
N LYS A 49 11.17 2.66 1.71
CA LYS A 49 10.32 1.87 2.62
C LYS A 49 8.87 2.34 2.58
N ILE A 50 8.64 3.65 2.54
CA ILE A 50 7.29 4.23 2.41
C ILE A 50 6.63 3.74 1.11
N CYS A 51 7.34 3.81 -0.02
CA CYS A 51 6.85 3.32 -1.31
C CYS A 51 6.52 1.82 -1.28
N ALA A 52 7.42 0.99 -0.76
CA ALA A 52 7.19 -0.46 -0.65
C ALA A 52 5.96 -0.80 0.22
N ASN A 53 5.78 -0.08 1.33
CA ASN A 53 4.62 -0.24 2.19
C ASN A 53 3.32 0.20 1.49
N HIS A 54 3.36 1.30 0.73
CA HIS A 54 2.22 1.76 -0.06
C HIS A 54 1.83 0.73 -1.13
N GLU A 55 2.79 0.19 -1.85
CA GLU A 55 2.58 -0.85 -2.87
C GLU A 55 1.94 -2.12 -2.26
N ALA A 56 2.39 -2.53 -1.08
CA ALA A 56 1.79 -3.65 -0.36
C ALA A 56 0.33 -3.37 0.05
N LEU A 57 0.02 -2.16 0.51
CA LEU A 57 -1.35 -1.76 0.82
C LEU A 57 -2.26 -1.74 -0.42
N CYS A 58 -1.76 -1.26 -1.55
CA CYS A 58 -2.48 -1.28 -2.82
C CYS A 58 -2.82 -2.72 -3.23
N ARG A 59 -1.86 -3.66 -3.11
CA ARG A 59 -2.13 -5.09 -3.35
C ARG A 59 -3.20 -5.65 -2.42
N SER A 60 -3.15 -5.33 -1.13
CA SER A 60 -4.18 -5.74 -0.18
C SER A 60 -5.56 -5.19 -0.55
N PHE A 61 -5.63 -3.95 -1.02
CA PHE A 61 -6.88 -3.33 -1.47
C PHE A 61 -7.42 -4.00 -2.74
N THR A 62 -6.55 -4.33 -3.71
CA THR A 62 -6.94 -5.10 -4.91
C THR A 62 -7.47 -6.47 -4.54
N LYS A 63 -6.86 -7.16 -3.57
CA LYS A 63 -7.37 -8.44 -3.09
C LYS A 63 -8.75 -8.29 -2.45
N TRP A 64 -8.90 -7.34 -1.52
CA TRP A 64 -10.20 -7.07 -0.89
C TRP A 64 -11.29 -6.74 -1.93
N LYS A 65 -10.94 -6.00 -2.98
CA LYS A 65 -11.82 -5.71 -4.12
C LYS A 65 -12.28 -6.99 -4.83
N ALA A 66 -11.39 -7.94 -5.08
CA ALA A 66 -11.77 -9.22 -5.66
C ALA A 66 -12.69 -10.02 -4.73
N ASP A 67 -12.36 -10.09 -3.43
CA ASP A 67 -13.13 -10.83 -2.44
C ASP A 67 -14.56 -10.27 -2.28
N ILE A 68 -14.74 -8.93 -2.35
CA ILE A 68 -16.08 -8.31 -2.28
C ILE A 68 -16.88 -8.55 -3.57
N ASP A 69 -16.22 -8.58 -4.72
CA ASP A 69 -16.87 -8.86 -6.01
C ASP A 69 -17.35 -10.33 -6.06
N GLU A 70 -16.55 -11.28 -5.54
CA GLU A 70 -16.96 -12.68 -5.37
C GLU A 70 -18.15 -12.82 -4.42
N ASN A 71 -18.11 -12.16 -3.25
CA ASN A 71 -19.23 -12.16 -2.30
C ASN A 71 -20.52 -11.61 -2.91
N ASN A 72 -20.44 -10.56 -3.74
CA ASN A 72 -21.60 -10.03 -4.46
C ASN A 72 -22.16 -11.04 -5.47
N ALA A 73 -21.30 -11.73 -6.22
CA ALA A 73 -21.74 -12.77 -7.16
C ALA A 73 -22.42 -13.95 -6.43
N GLN A 74 -21.91 -14.35 -5.27
CA GLN A 74 -22.55 -15.37 -4.43
C GLN A 74 -23.95 -14.94 -3.97
N LEU A 75 -24.13 -13.67 -3.57
CA LEU A 75 -25.45 -13.12 -3.21
C LEU A 75 -26.43 -13.08 -4.39
N GLU A 76 -25.94 -12.85 -5.61
CA GLU A 76 -26.75 -12.88 -6.83
C GLU A 76 -27.28 -14.30 -7.08
N ILE A 77 -26.41 -15.31 -7.00
CA ILE A 77 -26.81 -16.73 -7.13
C ILE A 77 -27.84 -17.13 -6.05
N LEU A 78 -27.64 -16.70 -4.80
CA LEU A 78 -28.61 -16.94 -3.73
C LEU A 78 -29.95 -16.25 -4.00
N SER A 79 -29.93 -15.06 -4.60
CA SER A 79 -31.15 -14.34 -4.95
C SER A 79 -31.94 -15.06 -6.04
N GLU A 80 -31.26 -15.58 -7.07
CA GLU A 80 -31.87 -16.43 -8.10
C GLU A 80 -32.46 -17.72 -7.52
N THR A 81 -31.72 -18.36 -6.61
CA THR A 81 -32.17 -19.57 -5.89
C THR A 81 -33.44 -19.27 -5.09
N MET A 82 -33.48 -18.14 -4.39
CA MET A 82 -34.66 -17.73 -3.63
C MET A 82 -35.87 -17.50 -4.56
N GLU A 83 -35.68 -16.88 -5.72
CA GLU A 83 -36.76 -16.65 -6.68
C GLU A 83 -37.28 -17.97 -7.27
N SER A 84 -36.39 -18.93 -7.54
CA SER A 84 -36.77 -20.29 -7.95
C SER A 84 -37.63 -20.98 -6.88
N LEU A 85 -37.21 -20.95 -5.61
CA LEU A 85 -37.96 -21.52 -4.48
C LEU A 85 -39.33 -20.85 -4.31
N ARG A 86 -39.40 -19.51 -4.42
CA ARG A 86 -40.67 -18.76 -4.38
C ARG A 86 -41.61 -19.17 -5.51
N ASN A 87 -41.08 -19.37 -6.72
CA ASN A 87 -41.86 -19.81 -7.86
C ASN A 87 -42.39 -21.24 -7.69
N ARG A 88 -41.59 -22.16 -7.14
CA ARG A 88 -42.03 -23.52 -6.79
C ARG A 88 -43.15 -23.48 -5.75
N HIS A 89 -42.95 -22.74 -4.66
CA HIS A 89 -43.96 -22.56 -3.62
C HIS A 89 -45.28 -21.98 -4.17
N ARG A 90 -45.20 -20.99 -5.09
CA ARG A 90 -46.39 -20.44 -5.77
C ARG A 90 -47.13 -21.50 -6.58
N LYS A 91 -46.42 -22.34 -7.34
CA LYS A 91 -47.02 -23.44 -8.11
C LYS A 91 -47.73 -24.46 -7.22
N ILE A 92 -47.11 -24.85 -6.11
CA ILE A 92 -47.73 -25.74 -5.11
C ILE A 92 -49.03 -25.13 -4.59
N ARG A 93 -48.99 -23.87 -4.18
CA ARG A 93 -50.17 -23.13 -3.71
C ARG A 93 -51.28 -23.06 -4.77
N ASP A 94 -50.93 -22.78 -6.02
CA ASP A 94 -51.88 -22.69 -7.13
C ASP A 94 -52.54 -24.05 -7.40
N GLN A 95 -51.78 -25.15 -7.36
CA GLN A 95 -52.32 -26.51 -7.52
C GLN A 95 -53.27 -26.88 -6.38
N LEU A 96 -52.92 -26.57 -5.12
CA LEU A 96 -53.79 -26.79 -3.96
C LEU A 96 -55.10 -25.97 -4.01
N SER A 97 -55.10 -24.84 -4.73
CA SER A 97 -56.29 -23.98 -4.89
C SER A 97 -57.34 -24.55 -5.86
N ARG A 98 -56.93 -25.43 -6.79
CA ARG A 98 -57.80 -26.01 -7.83
C ARG A 98 -58.52 -27.23 -7.29
N LYS A 99 -59.70 -27.04 -6.68
CA LYS A 99 -60.55 -28.15 -6.21
C LYS A 99 -61.38 -28.78 -7.34
N PRO A 100 -61.63 -30.10 -7.32
CA PRO A 100 -61.09 -31.09 -6.38
C PRO A 100 -59.64 -31.48 -6.72
N VAL A 101 -58.80 -31.63 -5.69
CA VAL A 101 -57.43 -32.17 -5.82
C VAL A 101 -57.49 -33.65 -5.44
N ASP A 102 -57.01 -34.53 -6.31
CA ASP A 102 -56.98 -35.97 -6.04
C ASP A 102 -55.86 -36.36 -5.06
N ALA A 103 -55.98 -37.54 -4.45
CA ALA A 103 -55.05 -38.01 -3.43
C ALA A 103 -53.62 -38.24 -3.95
N ASN A 104 -53.43 -38.58 -5.23
CA ASN A 104 -52.11 -38.78 -5.79
C ASN A 104 -51.39 -37.43 -5.97
N THR A 105 -52.10 -36.43 -6.48
CA THR A 105 -51.59 -35.04 -6.56
C THR A 105 -51.22 -34.51 -5.18
N ILE A 106 -52.03 -34.80 -4.13
CA ILE A 106 -51.70 -34.39 -2.76
C ILE A 106 -50.38 -35.03 -2.29
N ALA A 107 -50.18 -36.33 -2.53
CA ALA A 107 -48.96 -37.03 -2.12
C ALA A 107 -47.71 -36.51 -2.85
N GLU A 108 -47.83 -36.16 -4.13
CA GLU A 108 -46.75 -35.53 -4.91
C GLU A 108 -46.41 -34.13 -4.38
N LEU A 109 -47.44 -33.32 -4.09
CA LEU A 109 -47.27 -31.98 -3.52
C LEU A 109 -46.64 -32.00 -2.14
N GLN A 110 -46.97 -32.97 -1.29
CA GLN A 110 -46.35 -33.14 0.02
C GLN A 110 -44.84 -33.40 -0.10
N LYS A 111 -44.43 -34.31 -1.01
CA LYS A 111 -43.00 -34.56 -1.27
C LYS A 111 -42.28 -33.33 -1.79
N GLU A 112 -42.92 -32.57 -2.66
CA GLU A 112 -42.35 -31.33 -3.19
C GLU A 112 -42.22 -30.26 -2.10
N ILE A 113 -43.18 -30.15 -1.16
CA ILE A 113 -43.08 -29.26 0.00
C ILE A 113 -41.88 -29.64 0.87
N GLU A 114 -41.75 -30.91 1.25
CA GLU A 114 -40.62 -31.41 2.06
C GLU A 114 -39.28 -31.09 1.39
N HIS A 115 -39.22 -31.24 0.06
CA HIS A 115 -38.03 -30.91 -0.70
C HIS A 115 -37.74 -29.41 -0.74
N VAL A 116 -38.75 -28.56 -0.94
CA VAL A 116 -38.60 -27.09 -0.91
C VAL A 116 -38.17 -26.63 0.48
N GLU A 117 -38.73 -27.17 1.56
CA GLU A 117 -38.34 -26.87 2.93
C GLU A 117 -36.86 -27.21 3.16
N SER A 118 -36.42 -28.39 2.75
CA SER A 118 -35.01 -28.80 2.83
C SER A 118 -34.08 -27.84 2.06
N GLN A 119 -34.46 -27.38 0.88
CA GLN A 119 -33.68 -26.40 0.12
C GLN A 119 -33.68 -25.02 0.76
N VAL A 120 -34.78 -24.60 1.38
CA VAL A 120 -34.85 -23.34 2.12
C VAL A 120 -33.90 -23.37 3.32
N ASP A 121 -33.79 -24.49 4.04
CA ASP A 121 -32.85 -24.65 5.15
C ASP A 121 -31.39 -24.51 4.69
N ILE A 122 -31.03 -25.14 3.56
CA ILE A 122 -29.71 -25.00 2.96
C ILE A 122 -29.46 -23.54 2.55
N TRP A 123 -30.41 -22.92 1.86
CA TRP A 123 -30.32 -21.53 1.42
C TRP A 123 -30.14 -20.56 2.60
N MET A 124 -30.87 -20.76 3.70
CA MET A 124 -30.74 -19.93 4.91
C MET A 124 -29.34 -20.05 5.53
N LYS A 125 -28.77 -21.26 5.53
CA LYS A 125 -27.42 -21.50 6.03
C LYS A 125 -26.37 -20.80 5.15
N GLU A 126 -26.44 -20.99 3.84
CA GLU A 126 -25.52 -20.35 2.89
C GLU A 126 -25.61 -18.82 2.96
N LEU A 127 -26.82 -18.27 3.09
CA LEU A 127 -27.01 -16.84 3.27
C LEU A 127 -26.34 -16.32 4.55
N ALA A 128 -26.44 -17.06 5.66
CA ALA A 128 -25.79 -16.68 6.91
C ALA A 128 -24.25 -16.65 6.77
N GLU A 129 -23.68 -17.66 6.13
CA GLU A 129 -22.23 -17.76 5.88
C GLU A 129 -21.73 -16.60 4.99
N ILE A 130 -22.45 -16.31 3.90
CA ILE A 130 -22.12 -15.21 2.98
C ILE A 130 -22.25 -13.84 3.67
N ASN A 131 -23.24 -13.67 4.55
CA ASN A 131 -23.44 -12.43 5.30
C ASN A 131 -22.38 -12.24 6.40
N GLU A 132 -21.92 -13.31 7.04
CA GLU A 132 -20.78 -13.26 7.95
C GLU A 132 -19.49 -12.87 7.20
N ALA A 133 -19.22 -13.50 6.06
CA ALA A 133 -18.10 -13.14 5.20
C ALA A 133 -18.17 -11.66 4.77
N ARG A 134 -19.35 -11.17 4.41
CA ARG A 134 -19.57 -9.76 4.07
C ARG A 134 -19.24 -8.82 5.23
N THR A 135 -19.68 -9.15 6.42
CA THR A 135 -19.40 -8.36 7.63
C THR A 135 -17.89 -8.26 7.87
N ASN A 136 -17.16 -9.37 7.72
CA ASN A 136 -15.71 -9.39 7.84
C ASN A 136 -15.02 -8.52 6.78
N LEU A 137 -15.49 -8.56 5.53
CA LEU A 137 -14.99 -7.72 4.44
C LEU A 137 -15.23 -6.23 4.70
N ASP A 138 -16.37 -5.85 5.28
CA ASP A 138 -16.67 -4.45 5.64
C ASP A 138 -15.73 -3.93 6.74
N VAL A 139 -15.42 -4.76 7.74
CA VAL A 139 -14.43 -4.43 8.78
C VAL A 139 -13.04 -4.26 8.18
N GLU A 140 -12.62 -5.18 7.30
CA GLU A 140 -11.34 -5.08 6.61
C GLU A 140 -11.26 -3.84 5.71
N PHE A 141 -12.34 -3.47 5.03
CA PHE A 141 -12.40 -2.23 4.25
C PHE A 141 -12.12 -1.00 5.11
N ILE A 142 -12.75 -0.88 6.28
CA ILE A 142 -12.55 0.25 7.19
C ILE A 142 -11.08 0.33 7.61
N ARG A 143 -10.46 -0.81 7.96
CA ARG A 143 -9.05 -0.90 8.34
C ARG A 143 -8.13 -0.51 7.18
N LEU A 144 -8.33 -1.09 6.00
CA LEU A 144 -7.52 -0.83 4.81
C LEU A 144 -7.61 0.63 4.37
N ARG A 145 -8.83 1.19 4.33
CA ARG A 145 -9.06 2.59 3.98
C ARG A 145 -8.27 3.54 4.89
N SER A 146 -8.31 3.31 6.20
CA SER A 146 -7.57 4.15 7.17
C SER A 146 -6.04 4.06 7.00
N LYS A 147 -5.53 2.89 6.62
CA LYS A 147 -4.09 2.68 6.36
C LYS A 147 -3.69 3.33 5.03
N LEU A 148 -4.52 3.20 4.00
CA LEU A 148 -4.28 3.76 2.68
C LEU A 148 -4.26 5.30 2.71
N GLN A 149 -5.20 5.92 3.42
CA GLN A 149 -5.23 7.38 3.60
C GLN A 149 -3.94 7.90 4.24
N ARG A 150 -3.49 7.29 5.34
CA ARG A 150 -2.21 7.64 5.98
C ARG A 150 -1.02 7.40 5.07
N SER A 151 -1.03 6.28 4.33
CA SER A 151 0.02 5.94 3.38
C SER A 151 0.12 6.97 2.25
N MET A 152 -1.02 7.46 1.76
CA MET A 152 -1.07 8.49 0.71
C MET A 152 -0.44 9.80 1.17
N THR A 153 -0.76 10.26 2.39
CA THR A 153 -0.08 11.42 3.00
C THR A 153 1.42 11.18 3.15
N ASN A 154 1.85 9.98 3.59
CA ASN A 154 3.28 9.66 3.70
C ASN A 154 3.98 9.70 2.34
N ILE A 155 3.31 9.27 1.26
CA ILE A 155 3.83 9.35 -0.11
C ILE A 155 3.97 10.80 -0.56
N GLU A 156 2.98 11.66 -0.27
CA GLU A 156 3.05 13.09 -0.59
C GLU A 156 4.23 13.77 0.12
N VAL A 157 4.42 13.49 1.42
CA VAL A 157 5.58 13.98 2.17
C VAL A 157 6.88 13.45 1.58
N ALA A 158 6.95 12.15 1.28
CA ALA A 158 8.12 11.53 0.68
C ALA A 158 8.47 12.13 -0.69
N ASN A 159 7.47 12.54 -1.48
CA ASN A 159 7.70 13.25 -2.75
C ASN A 159 8.31 14.64 -2.53
N ILE A 160 7.84 15.39 -1.53
CA ILE A 160 8.42 16.70 -1.18
C ILE A 160 9.88 16.53 -0.74
N ASP A 161 10.16 15.52 0.09
CA ASP A 161 11.52 15.20 0.52
C ASP A 161 12.41 14.80 -0.68
N PHE A 162 11.87 14.00 -1.61
CA PHE A 162 12.57 13.63 -2.83
C PHE A 162 12.92 14.85 -3.70
N ASP A 163 11.98 15.77 -3.92
CA ASP A 163 12.20 17.02 -4.66
C ASP A 163 13.28 17.89 -4.00
N ARG A 164 13.27 17.95 -2.66
CA ARG A 164 14.28 18.66 -1.88
C ARG A 164 15.66 18.02 -2.07
N ILE A 165 15.77 16.70 -1.94
CA ILE A 165 17.01 15.95 -2.16
C ILE A 165 17.53 16.18 -3.60
N GLU A 166 16.65 16.14 -4.59
CA GLU A 166 17.01 16.32 -5.99
C GLU A 166 17.55 17.73 -6.27
N ARG A 167 16.95 18.77 -5.68
CA ARG A 167 17.47 20.15 -5.73
C ARG A 167 18.85 20.26 -5.09
N LEU A 168 19.01 19.76 -3.86
CA LEU A 168 20.30 19.77 -3.16
C LEU A 168 21.40 19.08 -3.97
N HIS A 169 21.09 17.89 -4.52
CA HIS A 169 22.03 17.16 -5.36
C HIS A 169 22.43 17.97 -6.60
N ARG A 170 21.47 18.60 -7.31
CA ARG A 170 21.75 19.46 -8.46
C ARG A 170 22.65 20.65 -8.09
N ASP A 171 22.41 21.31 -6.97
CA ASP A 171 23.18 22.47 -6.54
C ASP A 171 24.61 22.07 -6.15
N THR A 172 24.77 20.96 -5.43
CA THR A 172 26.08 20.37 -5.12
C THR A 172 26.85 20.04 -6.40
N TRP A 173 26.19 19.45 -7.40
CA TRP A 173 26.82 19.12 -8.68
C TRP A 173 27.22 20.36 -9.48
N LYS A 174 26.36 21.38 -9.54
CA LYS A 174 26.71 22.67 -10.16
C LYS A 174 27.93 23.29 -9.49
N ASN A 175 27.98 23.30 -8.16
CA ASN A 175 29.10 23.85 -7.40
C ASN A 175 30.40 23.07 -7.64
N PHE A 176 30.33 21.74 -7.74
CA PHE A 176 31.48 20.90 -8.07
C PHE A 176 32.02 21.21 -9.47
N LEU A 177 31.15 21.26 -10.48
CA LEU A 177 31.54 21.57 -11.86
C LEU A 177 32.15 22.97 -11.99
N HIS A 178 31.58 24.00 -11.35
CA HIS A 178 32.13 25.36 -11.36
C HIS A 178 33.53 25.43 -10.73
N LYS A 179 33.77 24.70 -9.63
CA LYS A 179 35.09 24.66 -8.98
C LYS A 179 36.15 24.01 -9.86
N ASN A 180 35.78 22.96 -10.60
CA ASN A 180 36.71 22.25 -11.47
C ASN A 180 36.92 22.95 -12.83
N ALA A 181 35.96 23.75 -13.29
CA ALA A 181 36.10 24.57 -14.50
C ALA A 181 37.02 25.79 -14.32
N ASN A 182 37.24 26.23 -13.07
CA ASN A 182 38.10 27.36 -12.72
C ASN A 182 39.50 26.94 -12.22
N LEU A 183 39.88 25.67 -12.42
CA LEU A 183 41.27 25.21 -12.21
C LEU A 183 42.06 25.47 -13.51
N PRO A 184 43.13 26.29 -13.49
CA PRO A 184 44.04 26.46 -14.63
C PRO A 184 44.86 25.19 -14.92
#